data_AF-Q7PBZ8-F1
#
_entry.id   AF-Q7PBZ8-F1
#
_cell.length_a   1.000
_cell.length_b   1.000
_cell.length_c   1.000
_cell.angle_alpha   90.00
_cell.angle_beta   90.00
_cell.angle_gamma   90.00
#
_symmetry.space_group_name_H-M   'P 1'
#
loop_
_entity.id
_entity.type
_entity.pdbx_description
1 polymer ?
#
loop_
_entity_poly.entity_id
_entity_poly.type
_entity_poly.pdbx_seq_one_letter_code
_entity_poly.pdbx_strand_id
1 'polypeptide(L)' 'MSGFIIIAGDTDDKGKMLVPNLTPYVPSEIRLDDENLPLNTEFEEIALKVAPRTKSAVLLDFNIKIIKSIEMTVFDST' A
#
# COMPACT_ATOMS: atom_id res chain seq x y z
N MET A 1 -24.67 0.90 -8.63
CA MET A 1 -23.82 2.05 -8.99
C MET A 1 -22.45 1.51 -9.32
N SER A 2 -22.01 1.65 -10.57
CA SER A 2 -20.65 1.25 -10.97
C SER A 2 -19.68 2.26 -10.40
N GLY A 3 -18.82 1.86 -9.46
CA GLY A 3 -17.71 2.70 -9.04
C GLY A 3 -16.72 2.85 -10.20
N PHE A 4 -16.24 4.06 -10.45
CA PHE A 4 -15.12 4.26 -11.36
C PHE A 4 -13.84 3.87 -10.63
N ILE A 5 -13.11 2.89 -11.16
CA ILE A 5 -11.74 2.58 -10.75
C ILE A 5 -10.83 3.52 -11.54
N ILE A 6 -9.99 4.26 -10.84
CA ILE A 6 -8.99 5.16 -11.43
C ILE A 6 -7.63 4.71 -10.93
N ILE A 7 -6.69 4.54 -11.85
CA ILE A 7 -5.28 4.30 -11.49
C ILE A 7 -4.72 5.62 -10.98
N ALA A 8 -4.40 5.68 -9.69
CA ALA A 8 -3.83 6.87 -9.09
C ALA A 8 -2.35 7.04 -9.45
N GLY A 9 -1.61 5.94 -9.64
CA GLY A 9 -0.17 5.89 -9.93
C GLY A 9 0.56 4.81 -9.13
N ASP A 10 1.89 4.82 -9.20
CA ASP A 10 2.78 3.86 -8.52
C ASP A 10 3.42 4.46 -7.26
N THR A 11 3.79 3.58 -6.33
CA THR A 11 4.60 3.96 -5.17
C THR A 11 6.06 4.17 -5.55
N ASP A 12 6.76 5.04 -4.80
CA ASP A 12 8.19 5.22 -4.91
C ASP A 12 8.99 4.04 -4.33
N ASP A 13 10.32 4.12 -4.41
CA ASP A 13 11.25 3.12 -3.87
C ASP A 13 11.17 2.94 -2.34
N LYS A 14 10.44 3.82 -1.65
CA LYS A 14 10.18 3.78 -0.20
C LYS A 14 8.76 3.33 0.10
N GLY A 15 7.98 2.90 -0.90
CA GLY A 15 6.61 2.45 -0.75
C GLY A 15 5.61 3.59 -0.50
N LYS A 16 5.92 4.82 -0.92
CA LYS A 16 5.09 6.01 -0.67
C LYS A 16 4.48 6.55 -1.95
N MET A 17 3.32 7.16 -1.83
CA MET A 17 2.63 7.81 -2.93
C MET A 17 1.72 8.93 -2.40
N LEU A 18 1.55 9.99 -3.18
CA LEU A 18 0.52 11.00 -2.97
C LEU A 18 -0.67 10.72 -3.89
N VAL A 19 -1.86 10.58 -3.32
CA VAL A 19 -3.11 10.50 -4.10
C VAL A 19 -3.79 11.88 -4.12
N PRO A 20 -3.75 12.61 -5.25
CA PRO A 20 -4.34 13.94 -5.35
C PRO A 20 -5.85 13.89 -5.61
N ASN A 21 -6.51 15.06 -5.53
CA ASN A 21 -7.88 15.28 -6.01
C ASN A 21 -8.98 14.46 -5.34
N LEU A 22 -8.80 14.06 -4.07
CA LEU A 22 -9.88 13.46 -3.28
C LEU A 22 -10.96 14.49 -2.94
N THR A 23 -12.22 14.09 -3.07
CA THR A 23 -13.34 14.97 -2.74
C THR A 23 -13.49 15.04 -1.22
N PRO A 24 -13.43 16.24 -0.61
CA PRO A 24 -13.55 16.37 0.84
C PRO A 24 -14.88 15.81 1.37
N TYR A 25 -14.82 15.17 2.53
CA TYR A 25 -15.97 14.56 3.24
C TYR A 25 -16.72 13.46 2.48
N VAL A 26 -16.23 13.05 1.30
CA VAL A 26 -16.78 11.94 0.52
C VAL A 26 -15.88 10.71 0.73
N PRO A 27 -16.41 9.59 1.24
CA PRO A 27 -15.65 8.36 1.37
C PRO A 27 -15.14 7.91 0.00
N SER A 28 -13.83 7.74 -0.08
CA SER A 28 -13.11 7.16 -1.21
C SER A 28 -12.39 5.90 -0.72
N GLU A 29 -12.32 4.88 -1.56
CA GLU A 29 -11.55 3.67 -1.29
C GLU A 29 -10.24 3.75 -2.08
N ILE A 30 -9.12 3.60 -1.38
CA ILE A 30 -7.79 3.50 -1.97
C ILE A 30 -7.37 2.05 -1.86
N ARG A 31 -7.07 1.41 -2.99
CA ARG A 31 -6.69 0.01 -3.06
C ARG A 31 -5.32 -0.14 -3.71
N LEU A 32 -4.49 -1.02 -3.15
CA LEU A 32 -3.25 -1.47 -3.76
C LEU A 32 -3.55 -2.51 -4.85
N ASP A 33 -2.79 -2.44 -5.94
CA ASP A 33 -2.80 -3.47 -6.97
C ASP A 33 -2.01 -4.69 -6.48
N ASP A 34 -2.74 -5.72 -6.05
CA ASP A 34 -2.19 -6.95 -5.49
C ASP A 34 -1.47 -7.81 -6.53
N GLU A 35 -1.79 -7.67 -7.81
CA GLU A 35 -1.09 -8.38 -8.89
C GLU A 35 0.34 -7.88 -9.10
N ASN A 36 0.61 -6.64 -8.70
CA ASN A 36 1.92 -5.98 -8.83
C ASN A 36 2.71 -5.90 -7.51
N LEU A 37 2.24 -6.53 -6.44
CA LEU A 37 2.99 -6.62 -5.18
C LEU A 37 4.16 -7.63 -5.30
N PRO A 38 5.27 -7.40 -4.59
CA PRO A 38 6.35 -8.38 -4.50
C PRO A 38 5.85 -9.72 -3.95
N LEU A 39 6.40 -10.82 -4.46
CA LEU A 39 6.00 -12.18 -4.04
C LEU A 39 6.26 -12.49 -2.57
N ASN A 40 7.18 -11.75 -1.93
CA ASN A 40 7.57 -11.92 -0.54
C ASN A 40 6.84 -10.95 0.40
N THR A 41 5.63 -10.54 0.03
CA THR A 41 4.85 -9.56 0.77
C THR A 41 3.70 -10.23 1.54
N GLU A 42 3.58 -9.89 2.82
CA GLU A 42 2.42 -10.17 3.66
C GLU A 42 1.64 -8.89 3.95
N PHE A 43 0.31 -8.98 3.96
CA PHE A 43 -0.58 -7.86 4.25
C PHE A 43 -1.88 -8.34 4.89
N GLU A 44 -2.48 -7.48 5.72
CA GLU A 44 -3.80 -7.74 6.33
C GLU A 44 -4.93 -7.19 5.46
N GLU A 45 -4.78 -5.97 4.95
CA GLU A 45 -5.78 -5.28 4.13
C GLU A 45 -5.10 -4.49 3.00
N ILE A 46 -5.65 -4.60 1.79
CA ILE A 46 -5.15 -3.90 0.58
C ILE A 46 -6.06 -2.76 0.15
N ALA A 47 -7.17 -2.51 0.83
CA ALA A 47 -8.13 -1.48 0.51
C ALA A 47 -8.51 -0.70 1.77
N LEU A 48 -8.25 0.61 1.78
CA LEU A 48 -8.55 1.48 2.91
C LEU A 48 -9.53 2.58 2.49
N LYS A 49 -10.49 2.88 3.37
CA LYS A 49 -11.47 3.96 3.14
C LYS A 49 -11.05 5.23 3.84
N VAL A 50 -11.19 6.35 3.14
CA VAL A 50 -10.82 7.68 3.64
C VAL A 50 -11.82 8.73 3.21
N ALA A 51 -12.11 9.69 4.09
CA ALA A 51 -12.89 10.89 3.77
C ALA A 51 -12.12 12.11 4.32
N PRO A 52 -11.16 12.65 3.54
CA PRO A 52 -10.33 13.75 4.01
C PRO A 52 -11.16 15.02 4.24
N ARG A 53 -10.74 15.86 5.19
CA ARG A 53 -11.35 17.20 5.36
C ARG A 53 -10.80 18.18 4.32
N THR A 54 -11.51 19.28 4.09
CA THR A 54 -11.03 20.36 3.22
C THR A 54 -9.67 20.89 3.71
N LYS A 55 -8.73 21.11 2.78
CA LYS A 55 -7.36 21.59 3.06
C LYS A 55 -6.60 20.73 4.08
N SER A 56 -6.80 19.41 4.03
CA SER A 56 -6.08 18.46 4.88
C SER A 56 -5.46 17.33 4.06
N ALA A 57 -4.58 16.58 4.70
CA ALA A 57 -4.06 15.31 4.20
C ALA A 57 -4.35 14.22 5.23
N VAL A 58 -4.54 13.00 4.76
CA VAL A 58 -4.70 11.81 5.61
C VAL A 58 -3.58 10.84 5.24
N LEU A 59 -2.89 10.33 6.26
CA LEU A 59 -1.92 9.26 6.07
C LEU A 59 -2.66 7.93 6.06
N LEU A 60 -2.49 7.17 4.99
CA LEU A 60 -2.94 5.79 4.89
C LEU A 60 -1.73 4.88 5.05
N ASP A 61 -1.83 3.94 5.99
CA ASP A 61 -0.82 2.93 6.24
C ASP A 61 -1.44 1.55 6.00
N PHE A 62 -0.98 0.87 4.95
CA PHE A 62 -1.44 -0.47 4.57
C PHE A 62 -0.75 -1.59 5.39
N ASN A 63 0.19 -1.25 6.27
CA ASN A 63 0.89 -2.20 7.14
C ASN A 63 1.49 -3.41 6.40
N ILE A 64 2.06 -3.12 5.22
CA ILE A 64 2.68 -4.13 4.35
C ILE A 64 3.99 -4.63 4.99
N LYS A 65 4.15 -5.95 5.10
CA LYS A 65 5.36 -6.60 5.62
C LYS A 65 6.12 -7.28 4.48
N ILE A 66 7.40 -6.96 4.34
CA ILE A 66 8.30 -7.63 3.39
C ILE A 66 9.06 -8.72 4.14
N ILE A 67 8.81 -9.98 3.79
CA ILE A 67 9.57 -11.11 4.33
C ILE A 67 10.90 -11.19 3.61
N LYS A 68 12.00 -11.08 4.36
CA LYS A 68 13.33 -11.41 3.87
C LYS A 68 13.73 -12.76 4.44
N SER A 69 13.79 -13.78 3.57
CA SER A 69 14.41 -15.06 3.93
C SER A 69 15.90 -14.98 3.67
N ILE A 70 16.71 -15.45 4.62
CA ILE A 70 18.15 -15.59 4.47
C ILE A 70 18.46 -17.06 4.73
N GLU A 71 19.07 -17.72 3.76
CA GLU A 71 19.65 -19.05 3.95
C GLU A 71 21.07 -18.88 4.50
N MET A 72 21.32 -19.41 5.70
CA MET A 72 22.66 -19.47 6.28
C MET A 72 23.10 -20.93 6.36
N THR A 73 24.22 -21.25 5.70
CA THR A 73 24.90 -22.52 5.90
C THR A 73 26.06 -22.31 6.86
N VAL A 74 26.00 -22.94 8.03
CA VAL A 74 27.06 -22.90 9.04
C VAL A 74 27.97 -24.10 8.85
N PHE A 75 29.26 -23.85 8.66
CA PHE A 75 30.29 -24.89 8.67
C PHE A 75 31.06 -24.77 9.98
N ASP A 76 31.09 -25.84 10.76
CA ASP A 76 31.96 -25.99 11.91
C ASP A 76 33.21 -26.76 11.48
N SER A 77 34.39 -26.17 11.69
CA SER A 77 35.68 -26.83 11.44
C SER A 77 36.23 -27.32 12.78
N THR A 78 36.03 -28.61 13.06
CA THR A 78 36.68 -29.31 14.16
C THR A 78 38.18 -29.46 13.92
#